data_AF-A0A4Y7QLN5-F1
#
_entry.id   AF-A0A4Y7QLN5-F1
#
_cell.length_a   1.000
_cell.length_b   1.000
_cell.length_c   1.000
_cell.angle_alpha   90.00
_cell.angle_beta   90.00
_cell.angle_gamma   90.00
#
_symmetry.space_group_name_H-M   'P 1'
#
loop_
_entity.id
_entity.type
_entity.pdbx_description
1 polymer ?
#
loop_
_entity_poly.entity_id
_entity_poly.type
_entity_poly.pdbx_seq_one_letter_code
_entity_poly.pdbx_strand_id
1 'polypeptide(L)' 'MAHGQKLSADGRRLRIIIVTLPIVVATSMVLYRRLVLGEEQRRIPRDPSGSKERLVFVKPPDSGNV' A
#
# COMPACT_ATOMS: atom_id res chain seq x y z
N MET A 1 -18.68 -15.29 21.86
CA MET A 1 -19.86 -15.52 21.01
C MET A 1 -20.07 -14.28 20.14
N ALA A 2 -19.82 -14.37 18.84
CA ALA A 2 -19.90 -13.22 17.95
C ALA A 2 -21.35 -13.04 17.47
N HIS A 3 -22.04 -12.00 17.95
CA HIS A 3 -23.31 -11.59 17.38
C HIS A 3 -23.07 -10.94 16.01
N GLY A 4 -23.06 -11.76 14.96
CA GLY A 4 -23.13 -11.27 13.58
C GLY A 4 -24.51 -10.67 13.33
N GLN A 5 -24.67 -9.37 13.59
CA GLN A 5 -25.87 -8.65 13.16
C GLN A 5 -25.94 -8.73 11.62
N LYS A 6 -26.90 -9.51 11.11
CA LYS A 6 -27.26 -9.49 9.69
C LYS A 6 -27.80 -8.10 9.37
N LEU A 7 -27.00 -7.29 8.69
CA LEU A 7 -27.43 -6.01 8.14
C LEU A 7 -28.55 -6.26 7.13
N SER A 8 -29.61 -5.44 7.17
CA SER A 8 -30.63 -5.38 6.11
C SER A 8 -29.96 -5.18 4.74
N ALA A 9 -30.61 -5.59 3.65
CA ALA A 9 -30.08 -5.46 2.29
C ALA A 9 -29.61 -4.02 1.97
N ASP A 10 -30.33 -3.03 2.48
CA ASP A 10 -30.00 -1.60 2.33
C ASP A 10 -28.77 -1.21 3.15
N GLY A 11 -28.62 -1.76 4.37
CA GLY A 11 -27.44 -1.55 5.20
C GLY A 11 -26.17 -2.11 4.57
N ARG A 12 -26.27 -3.23 3.84
CA ARG A 12 -25.13 -3.79 3.09
C ARG A 12 -24.71 -2.87 1.94
N ARG A 13 -25.67 -2.30 1.20
CA ARG A 13 -25.42 -1.36 0.10
C ARG A 13 -24.79 -0.07 0.61
N LEU A 14 -25.33 0.50 1.69
CA LEU A 14 -24.78 1.69 2.32
C LEU A 14 -23.34 1.48 2.77
N ARG A 15 -23.03 0.32 3.38
CA ARG A 15 -21.66 -0.02 3.76
C ARG A 15 -20.72 -0.06 2.56
N ILE A 16 -21.17 -0.61 1.43
CA ILE A 16 -20.37 -0.62 0.19
C ILE A 16 -20.11 0.82 -0.25
N ILE A 17 -21.15 1.67 -0.33
CA ILE A 17 -21.02 3.06 -0.75
C ILE A 17 -20.02 3.81 0.14
N ILE A 18 -20.14 3.68 1.47
CA ILE A 18 -19.24 4.34 2.43
C ILE A 18 -17.77 3.94 2.20
N VAL A 19 -17.51 2.70 1.77
CA VAL A 19 -16.14 2.21 1.53
C VAL A 19 -15.65 2.53 0.13
N THR A 20 -16.48 2.39 -0.90
CA THR A 20 -16.06 2.55 -2.30
C THR A 20 -16.02 4.00 -2.75
N LEU A 21 -16.94 4.83 -2.26
CA LEU A 21 -17.02 6.24 -2.61
C LEU A 21 -15.71 7.00 -2.34
N PRO A 22 -15.05 6.91 -1.17
CA PRO A 22 -13.80 7.63 -0.93
C PRO A 22 -12.66 7.18 -1.85
N ILE A 23 -12.62 5.89 -2.21
CA ILE A 23 -11.62 5.35 -3.15
C ILE A 23 -11.81 6.00 -4.52
N VAL A 24 -13.04 6.00 -5.03
CA VAL A 24 -13.38 6.62 -6.32
C VAL A 24 -13.04 8.11 -6.31
N VAL A 25 -13.44 8.84 -5.27
CA VAL A 25 -13.14 10.27 -5.12
C VAL A 25 -11.63 10.53 -5.14
N ALA A 26 -10.85 9.75 -4.39
CA ALA A 26 -9.39 9.88 -4.35
C ALA A 26 -8.76 9.61 -5.73
N THR A 27 -9.18 8.55 -6.41
CA THR A 27 -8.66 8.22 -7.75
C THR A 27 -9.04 9.28 -8.78
N SER A 28 -10.29 9.73 -8.77
CA SER A 28 -10.76 10.81 -9.65
C SER A 28 -9.99 12.11 -9.41
N MET A 29 -9.70 12.45 -8.15
CA MET A 29 -8.90 13.64 -7.81
C MET A 29 -7.48 13.54 -8.35
N VAL A 30 -6.83 12.38 -8.20
CA VAL A 30 -5.47 12.15 -8.74
C VAL A 30 -5.47 12.26 -10.26
N LEU A 31 -6.45 11.65 -10.93
CA LEU A 31 -6.58 11.74 -12.38
C LEU A 31 -6.87 13.17 -12.84
N TYR A 32 -7.71 13.92 -12.13
CA TYR A 32 -7.96 15.33 -12.43
C TYR A 32 -6.68 16.17 -12.36
N ARG A 33 -5.87 15.96 -11.31
CA ARG A 33 -4.56 16.61 -11.17
C ARG A 33 -3.60 16.28 -12.31
N ARG A 34 -3.56 15.02 -12.75
CA ARG A 34 -2.64 14.61 -13.84
C ARG A 34 -3.12 14.97 -15.23
N LEU A 35 -4.40 14.74 -15.52
CA LEU A 35 -4.94 14.84 -16.88
C LEU A 35 -5.45 16.24 -17.21
N VAL A 36 -5.97 16.98 -16.22
CA VAL A 36 -6.53 18.31 -16.44
C VAL A 36 -5.55 19.39 -16.01
N LEU A 37 -4.93 19.25 -14.84
CA LEU A 37 -3.98 20.24 -14.33
C LEU A 37 -2.53 20.02 -14.83
N GLY A 38 -2.24 18.87 -15.43
CA GLY A 38 -0.90 18.55 -15.94
C GLY A 38 0.17 18.39 -14.85
N GLU A 39 -0.23 18.18 -13.59
CA GLU A 39 0.72 17.98 -12.49
C GLU A 39 1.53 16.70 -12.71
N GLU A 40 2.85 16.81 -12.67
CA GLU A 40 3.73 15.65 -12.80
C GLU A 40 3.53 14.66 -11.63
N GLN A 41 3.71 13.36 -11.91
CA GLN A 41 3.74 12.35 -10.85
C GLN A 41 4.85 12.67 -9.86
N ARG A 42 4.49 12.95 -8.59
CA ARG A 42 5.49 13.04 -7.51
C ARG A 42 6.33 11.76 -7.51
N ARG A 43 7.60 11.90 -7.85
CA ARG A 43 8.58 10.83 -7.75
C ARG A 43 8.85 10.62 -6.26
N ILE A 44 8.55 9.43 -5.75
CA ILE A 44 8.98 9.06 -4.41
C ILE A 44 10.51 8.98 -4.48
N PRO A 45 11.26 9.82 -3.74
CA PRO A 45 12.71 9.70 -3.69
C PRO A 45 13.01 8.28 -3.22
N ARG A 46 13.68 7.50 -4.06
CA ARG A 46 14.12 6.17 -3.69
C ARG A 46 15.23 6.37 -2.68
N ASP A 47 14.91 6.23 -1.39
CA ASP A 47 15.92 6.31 -0.35
C ASP A 47 16.94 5.17 -0.58
N PRO A 48 18.21 5.49 -0.88
CA PRO A 48 19.25 4.47 -0.99
C PRO A 48 19.55 3.77 0.36
N SER A 49 18.97 4.25 1.47
CA SER A 49 19.10 3.68 2.82
C SER A 49 18.07 2.57 3.13
N GLY A 50 17.09 2.32 2.27
CA GLY A 50 16.14 1.22 2.47
C GLY A 50 16.75 -0.10 2.00
N SER A 51 17.04 -1.01 2.94
CA SER A 51 17.56 -2.39 2.77
C SER A 51 19.07 -2.58 2.54
N LYS A 52 19.88 -2.26 3.58
CA LYS A 52 21.21 -2.87 3.81
C LYS A 52 21.25 -3.79 5.04
N GLU A 53 20.12 -4.21 5.57
CA GLU A 53 20.08 -5.27 6.57
C GLU A 53 19.70 -6.58 5.89
N ARG A 54 20.48 -7.62 6.16
CA ARG A 54 20.18 -9.03 5.88
C ARG A 54 20.60 -9.59 4.52
N LEU A 55 21.84 -9.33 4.11
CA LEU A 55 22.68 -10.40 3.52
C LEU A 55 24.12 -10.19 4.02
N VAL A 56 24.34 -10.36 5.33
CA VAL A 56 25.68 -10.66 5.83
C VAL A 56 26.00 -12.06 5.32
N PHE A 57 26.78 -12.13 4.24
CA PHE A 57 27.38 -13.36 3.78
C PHE A 57 28.31 -13.83 4.89
N VAL A 58 27.86 -14.83 5.67
CA VAL A 58 28.70 -15.51 6.65
C VAL A 58 29.85 -16.11 5.85
N LYS A 59 31.05 -15.51 5.94
CA LYS A 59 32.29 -16.14 5.46
C LYS A 59 32.39 -17.46 6.23
N PRO A 60 32.40 -18.63 5.54
CA PRO A 60 32.57 -19.90 6.23
C PRO A 60 33.87 -19.86 7.03
N PRO A 61 33.90 -20.47 8.24
CA PRO A 61 35.07 -20.42 9.10
C PRO A 61 36.29 -20.92 8.32
N ASP A 62 37.33 -20.10 8.36
CA ASP A 62 38.63 -20.35 7.78
C ASP A 62 39.15 -21.69 8.33
N SER A 63 38.95 -22.78 7.59
CA SER A 63 39.51 -24.09 7.91
C SER A 63 40.98 -24.07 7.52
N GLY A 64 41.76 -23.33 8.30
CA GLY A 64 43.21 -23.37 8.28
C GLY A 64 43.73 -24.55 9.09
N ASN A 65 44.60 -25.33 8.44
CA ASN A 65 45.58 -26.28 8.94
C ASN A 65 45.12 -27.59 9.63
N VAL A 66 45.35 -28.69 8.89
CA VAL A 66 46.16 -29.83 9.36
C VAL A 66 47.22 -30.12 8.31
#